data_AF-A0A2T2SCB7-F1
#
_entry.id   AF-A0A2T2SCB7-F1
#
_cell.length_a   1.000
_cell.length_b   1.000
_cell.length_c   1.000
_cell.angle_alpha   90.00
_cell.angle_beta   90.00
_cell.angle_gamma   90.00
#
_symmetry.space_group_name_H-M   'P 1'
#
loop_
_entity.id
_entity.type
_entity.pdbx_description
1 polymer ?
#
loop_
_entity_poly.entity_id
_entity_poly.type
_entity_poly.pdbx_seq_one_letter_code
_entity_poly.pdbx_strand_id
1 'polypeptide(L)'
;MEPSTDTVSPARVLALQHLERVRKDDAYVEKLTADDADARTRRQARELVAGVTRQRRWLDFVLGEAYHGEYDSMEHRLRHILRLGLYELL
;
A
#
# COMPACT_ATOMS: atom_id res chain seq x y z
N MET A 1 14.12 -7.58 -25.54
CA MET A 1 14.43 -7.30 -24.14
C MET A 1 13.11 -7.37 -23.41
N GLU A 2 12.78 -8.56 -22.90
CA GLU A 2 11.54 -8.79 -22.17
C GLU A 2 11.61 -7.97 -20.88
N PRO A 3 10.54 -7.27 -20.46
CA PRO A 3 10.56 -6.60 -19.17
C PRO A 3 10.72 -7.70 -18.11
N SER A 4 11.84 -7.67 -17.39
CA SER A 4 12.00 -8.43 -16.15
C SER A 4 10.72 -8.23 -15.34
N THR A 5 10.00 -9.30 -15.05
CA THR A 5 8.91 -9.27 -14.08
C THR A 5 9.57 -9.03 -12.74
N ASP A 6 9.82 -7.75 -12.48
CA ASP A 6 10.51 -7.23 -11.31
C ASP A 6 9.70 -7.74 -10.11
N THR A 7 10.30 -8.66 -9.36
CA THR A 7 9.64 -9.33 -8.25
C THR A 7 9.02 -8.27 -7.34
N VAL A 8 7.70 -8.32 -7.16
CA VAL A 8 6.96 -7.35 -6.34
C VAL A 8 7.63 -7.27 -4.97
N SER A 9 8.08 -6.06 -4.59
CA SER A 9 8.80 -5.85 -3.33
C SER A 9 8.00 -6.39 -2.14
N PRO A 10 8.56 -7.31 -1.33
CA PRO A 10 7.89 -7.85 -0.15
C PRO A 10 7.45 -6.76 0.84
N ALA A 11 8.19 -5.65 0.92
CA ALA A 11 7.85 -4.52 1.77
C ALA A 11 6.59 -3.79 1.30
N ARG A 12 6.37 -3.69 -0.03
CA ARG A 12 5.14 -3.10 -0.61
C ARG A 12 3.93 -3.97 -0.33
N VAL A 13 4.08 -5.28 -0.50
CA VAL A 13 3.02 -6.25 -0.21
C VAL A 13 2.63 -6.18 1.27
N LEU A 14 3.63 -6.18 2.16
CA LEU A 14 3.40 -6.08 3.61
C LEU A 14 2.75 -4.74 3.99
N ALA A 15 3.18 -3.62 3.40
CA ALA A 15 2.57 -2.31 3.62
C ALA A 15 1.10 -2.26 3.17
N LEU A 16 0.78 -2.83 2.01
CA LEU A 16 -0.59 -2.92 1.51
C LEU A 16 -1.48 -3.74 2.48
N GLN A 17 -0.99 -4.89 2.94
CA GLN A 17 -1.69 -5.72 3.93
C GLN A 17 -1.96 -4.93 5.22
N HIS A 18 -0.99 -4.16 5.72
CA HIS A 18 -1.17 -3.31 6.89
C HIS A 18 -2.23 -2.22 6.66
N LEU A 19 -2.22 -1.53 5.51
CA LEU A 19 -3.20 -0.50 5.18
C LEU A 19 -4.63 -1.05 5.06
N GLU A 20 -4.78 -2.27 4.53
CA GLU A 20 -6.07 -2.97 4.47
C GLU A 20 -6.58 -3.34 5.87
N ARG A 21 -5.67 -3.71 6.78
CA ARG A 21 -5.98 -4.17 8.13
C ARG A 21 -6.47 -3.07 9.06
N VAL A 22 -5.95 -1.85 8.95
CA VAL A 22 -6.37 -0.69 9.77
C VAL A 22 -7.87 -0.36 9.60
N ARG A 23 -8.54 -0.89 8.56
CA ARG A 23 -9.98 -0.73 8.32
C ARG A 23 -10.83 -1.94 8.74
N LYS A 24 -10.22 -3.11 8.95
CA LYS A 24 -10.94 -4.38 9.14
C LYS A 24 -10.50 -5.02 10.45
N ASP A 25 -11.28 -4.83 11.51
CA ASP A 25 -11.17 -5.60 12.77
C ASP A 25 -11.57 -7.08 12.57
N ASP A 26 -11.11 -7.73 11.51
CA ASP A 26 -11.26 -9.18 11.33
C ASP A 26 -9.88 -9.84 11.23
N ALA A 27 -9.38 -10.10 12.43
CA ALA A 27 -8.37 -11.06 12.81
C ALA A 27 -8.44 -12.37 11.99
N TYR A 28 -7.74 -12.46 10.86
CA TYR A 28 -7.41 -13.80 10.30
C TYR A 28 -6.19 -13.90 9.40
N VAL A 29 -5.67 -12.79 8.85
CA VAL A 29 -4.54 -12.88 7.88
C VAL A 29 -3.17 -12.62 8.53
N GLU A 30 -3.10 -12.29 9.83
CA GLU A 30 -1.82 -11.90 10.50
C GLU A 30 -0.79 -13.00 10.62
N LYS A 31 -1.24 -14.24 10.77
CA LYS A 31 -0.38 -15.29 11.30
C LYS A 31 0.50 -15.97 10.24
N LEU A 32 0.40 -15.57 8.97
CA LEU A 32 1.04 -16.30 7.87
C LEU A 32 2.04 -15.50 7.03
N THR A 33 2.17 -14.17 7.19
CA THR A 33 3.12 -13.38 6.38
C THR A 33 4.07 -12.48 7.17
N ALA A 34 3.77 -12.16 8.43
CA ALA A 34 4.64 -11.28 9.22
C ALA A 34 5.85 -11.99 9.86
N ASP A 35 5.75 -13.29 10.14
CA ASP A 35 6.80 -14.06 10.82
C ASP A 35 7.98 -14.45 9.92
N ASP A 36 7.79 -14.50 8.59
CA ASP A 36 8.85 -14.83 7.62
C ASP A 36 9.56 -13.60 7.02
N ALA A 37 9.07 -12.39 7.30
CA ALA A 37 9.68 -11.17 6.78
C ALA A 37 10.88 -10.74 7.65
N ASP A 38 12.04 -10.58 7.01
CA ASP A 38 13.24 -10.09 7.68
C ASP A 38 13.00 -8.70 8.32
N ALA A 39 13.85 -8.35 9.31
CA ALA A 39 13.69 -7.10 10.05
C ALA A 39 13.74 -5.85 9.15
N ARG A 40 14.47 -5.93 8.04
CA ARG A 40 14.61 -4.86 7.06
C ARG A 40 13.30 -4.62 6.31
N THR A 41 12.68 -5.68 5.81
CA THR A 41 11.40 -5.66 5.09
C THR A 41 10.29 -5.10 5.98
N ARG A 42 10.23 -5.54 7.24
CA ARG A 42 9.27 -5.01 8.22
C ARG A 42 9.48 -3.53 8.50
N ARG A 43 10.74 -3.09 8.63
CA ARG A 43 11.05 -1.67 8.81
C ARG A 43 10.62 -0.85 7.59
N GLN A 44 10.97 -1.30 6.40
CA GLN A 44 10.60 -0.61 5.15
C GLN A 44 9.08 -0.53 4.97
N ALA A 45 8.35 -1.62 5.26
CA ALA A 45 6.90 -1.63 5.22
C ALA A 45 6.29 -0.62 6.21
N ARG A 46 6.82 -0.51 7.44
CA ARG A 46 6.36 0.48 8.43
C ARG A 46 6.60 1.91 7.96
N GLU A 47 7.75 2.19 7.35
CA GLU A 47 8.07 3.50 6.77
C GLU A 47 7.08 3.85 5.65
N LEU A 48 6.78 2.92 4.75
CA LEU A 48 5.77 3.08 3.70
C LEU A 48 4.37 3.35 4.27
N VAL A 49 3.91 2.55 5.23
CA VAL A 49 2.60 2.74 5.88
C VAL A 49 2.51 4.10 6.55
N ALA A 50 3.54 4.49 7.29
CA ALA A 50 3.59 5.78 7.98
C ALA A 50 3.57 6.95 6.99
N GLY A 51 4.35 6.86 5.91
CA GLY A 51 4.39 7.86 4.85
C GLY A 51 3.04 8.05 4.16
N VAL A 52 2.45 6.94 3.68
CA VAL A 52 1.13 6.94 3.04
C VAL A 52 0.06 7.48 3.98
N THR A 53 0.08 7.08 5.25
CA THR A 53 -0.91 7.55 6.23
C THR A 53 -0.76 9.03 6.52
N ARG A 54 0.48 9.52 6.69
CA ARG A 54 0.78 10.93 6.96
C ARG A 54 0.35 11.84 5.82
N GLN A 55 0.52 11.39 4.57
CA GLN A 55 0.21 12.20 3.38
C GLN A 55 -1.14 11.84 2.75
N ARG A 56 -1.97 11.01 3.39
CA ARG A 56 -3.17 10.43 2.80
C ARG A 56 -4.09 11.43 2.12
N ARG A 57 -4.38 12.57 2.76
CA ARG A 57 -5.27 13.60 2.19
C ARG A 57 -4.71 14.22 0.91
N TRP A 58 -3.41 14.45 0.88
CA TRP A 58 -2.74 15.01 -0.29
C TRP A 58 -2.63 13.98 -1.40
N LEU A 59 -2.32 12.71 -1.08
CA LEU A 59 -2.35 11.60 -2.05
C LEU A 59 -3.74 11.42 -2.65
N ASP A 60 -4.79 11.48 -1.82
CA ASP A 60 -6.19 11.41 -2.27
C ASP A 60 -6.58 12.59 -3.16
N PHE A 61 -6.11 13.80 -2.85
CA PHE A 61 -6.30 14.98 -3.71
C PHE A 61 -5.66 14.78 -5.08
N VAL A 62 -4.38 14.38 -5.14
CA VAL A 62 -3.67 14.16 -6.40
C VAL A 62 -4.32 13.04 -7.22
N LEU A 63 -4.71 11.93 -6.57
CA LEU A 63 -5.38 10.83 -7.25
C LEU A 63 -6.78 11.21 -7.75
N GLY A 64 -7.51 12.02 -6.99
CA GLY A 64 -8.82 12.53 -7.40
C GLY A 64 -8.73 13.44 -8.64
N GLU A 65 -7.73 14.32 -8.70
CA GLU A 65 -7.49 15.18 -9.87
C GLU A 65 -7.04 14.38 -11.11
N ALA A 66 -6.26 13.31 -10.92
CA ALA A 66 -5.74 12.51 -12.02
C ALA A 66 -6.73 11.45 -12.56
N TYR A 67 -7.68 11.01 -11.74
CA TYR A 67 -8.62 9.95 -12.08
C TYR A 67 -9.93 10.49 -12.65
N HIS A 68 -10.23 10.18 -13.91
CA HIS A 68 -11.43 10.62 -14.61
C HIS A 68 -12.65 9.73 -14.30
N GLY A 69 -13.03 9.65 -13.03
CA GLY A 69 -14.19 8.89 -12.55
C GLY A 69 -14.48 9.11 -11.07
N GLU A 70 -15.40 8.34 -10.50
CA GLU A 70 -15.74 8.45 -9.07
C GLU A 70 -14.66 7.79 -8.20
N TYR A 71 -13.59 8.53 -7.88
CA TYR A 71 -12.49 8.03 -7.06
C TYR A 71 -12.96 7.46 -5.71
N ASP A 72 -13.95 8.09 -5.08
CA ASP A 72 -14.47 7.64 -3.78
C ASP A 72 -15.23 6.31 -3.84
N SER A 73 -15.84 6.00 -4.99
CA SER A 73 -16.53 4.73 -5.26
C SER A 73 -15.57 3.57 -5.54
N MET A 74 -14.29 3.88 -5.84
CA MET A 74 -13.29 2.89 -6.22
C MET A 74 -13.05 1.86 -5.11
N GLU A 75 -12.84 0.61 -5.51
CA GLU A 75 -12.48 -0.48 -4.60
C GLU A 75 -11.34 -0.04 -3.68
N HIS A 76 -11.54 -0.24 -2.37
CA HIS A 76 -10.61 0.25 -1.37
C HIS A 76 -9.19 -0.28 -1.54
N ARG A 77 -9.05 -1.54 -1.94
CA ARG A 77 -7.74 -2.17 -2.20
C ARG A 77 -7.01 -1.45 -3.32
N LEU A 78 -7.70 -1.19 -4.44
CA LEU A 78 -7.15 -0.43 -5.55
C LEU A 78 -6.73 0.98 -5.11
N ARG A 79 -7.54 1.67 -4.29
CA ARG A 79 -7.13 2.96 -3.71
C ARG A 79 -5.87 2.87 -2.86
N HIS A 80 -5.70 1.83 -2.04
CA HIS A 80 -4.46 1.65 -1.29
C HIS A 80 -3.25 1.37 -2.19
N ILE A 81 -3.43 0.57 -3.24
CA ILE A 81 -2.37 0.32 -4.24
C ILE A 81 -1.96 1.63 -4.91
N LEU A 82 -2.93 2.44 -5.36
CA LEU A 82 -2.65 3.72 -6.00
C LEU A 82 -1.98 4.72 -5.06
N ARG A 83 -2.42 4.82 -3.80
CA ARG A 83 -1.76 5.66 -2.79
C ARG A 83 -0.33 5.23 -2.51
N LEU A 84 -0.09 3.92 -2.38
CA LEU A 84 1.24 3.38 -2.12
C LEU A 84 2.17 3.64 -3.32
N GLY A 85 1.69 3.35 -4.53
CA GLY A 85 2.45 3.60 -5.75
C GLY A 85 2.76 5.08 -5.95
N LEU A 86 1.78 5.96 -5.75
CA LEU A 86 2.00 7.41 -5.83
C LEU A 86 3.01 7.90 -4.79
N TYR A 87 2.90 7.42 -3.54
CA TYR A 87 3.84 7.81 -2.49
C TYR A 87 5.29 7.40 -2.81
N GLU A 88 5.50 6.24 -3.43
CA GLU A 88 6.85 5.79 -3.81
C GLU A 88 7.44 6.50 -5.03
N LEU A 89 6.60 7.16 -5.84
CA LEU A 89 7.06 7.96 -7.00
C LEU A 89 7.58 9.35 -6.60
N LEU A 90 7.35 9.77 -5.36
CA LEU A 90 7.66 11.12 -4.84
C LEU A 90 8.88 11.09 -3.92
#